data_AF-A0A2U3K1Y8-F1
#
_entry.id   AF-A0A2U3K1Y8-F1
#
_cell.length_a   1.000
_cell.length_b   1.000
_cell.length_c   1.000
_cell.angle_alpha   90.00
_cell.angle_beta   90.00
_cell.angle_gamma   90.00
#
_symmetry.space_group_name_H-M   'P 1'
#
loop_
_entity.id
_entity.type
_entity.pdbx_description
1 polymer ?
#
loop_
_entity_poly.entity_id
_entity_poly.type
_entity_poly.pdbx_seq_one_letter_code
_entity_poly.pdbx_strand_id
1 'polypeptide(L)'
;MLKHIGLVFITALTFMVVSRCKAATTDEILRVYWNKQSLAELQKIIPDQKAARQFATAVLMAEPHTDPENIHKLDVDMEVLVEYEFVDLKGDGSEQFVCLLDITGRMRPTLLMAVENDHGHLKTAYLTGGEGAYGMGYLSGIIRDIKHNGRNEVLTVEALGPFGGAAFPTPYLEHINVYQDGKFVQSDREFLDYYRNVSLPQRSEELSDLLQHGPPPDAGPEEREDYRKSIEAKQKEIAALRKLLSNP
;
A
#
# COMPACT_ATOMS: atom_id res chain seq x y z
N MET A 1 -10.05 -76.40 8.19
CA MET A 1 -10.32 -75.21 7.36
C MET A 1 -10.16 -73.97 8.22
N LEU A 2 -9.05 -73.25 8.01
CA LEU A 2 -8.75 -71.95 8.64
C LEU A 2 -9.76 -70.89 8.18
N LYS A 3 -10.20 -70.02 9.11
CA LYS A 3 -10.44 -68.61 8.82
C LYS A 3 -9.90 -67.76 9.96
N HIS A 4 -8.77 -67.11 9.67
CA HIS A 4 -8.26 -65.92 10.33
C HIS A 4 -9.22 -64.74 10.11
N ILE A 5 -9.32 -63.82 11.06
CA ILE A 5 -9.13 -62.37 10.87
C ILE A 5 -8.67 -61.84 12.25
N GLY A 6 -7.39 -61.47 12.31
CA GLY A 6 -6.81 -60.75 13.44
C GLY A 6 -7.09 -59.26 13.30
N LEU A 7 -7.60 -58.67 14.37
CA LEU A 7 -7.82 -57.24 14.51
C LEU A 7 -6.48 -56.58 14.87
N VAL A 8 -5.84 -55.91 13.91
CA VAL A 8 -4.65 -55.08 14.17
C VAL A 8 -5.11 -53.65 14.40
N PHE A 9 -5.05 -53.21 15.66
CA PHE A 9 -5.14 -51.81 16.04
C PHE A 9 -3.83 -51.12 15.65
N ILE A 10 -3.85 -50.27 14.61
CA ILE A 10 -2.75 -49.33 14.34
C ILE A 10 -3.20 -47.97 14.86
N THR A 11 -2.69 -47.60 16.03
CA THR A 11 -2.70 -46.24 16.56
C THR A 11 -1.81 -45.37 15.68
N ALA A 12 -2.42 -44.62 14.76
CA ALA A 12 -1.73 -43.54 14.06
C ALA A 12 -1.54 -42.36 15.02
N LEU A 13 -0.35 -42.31 15.61
CA LEU A 13 0.16 -41.17 16.36
C LEU A 13 0.40 -40.03 15.36
N THR A 14 -0.58 -39.15 15.16
CA THR A 14 -0.39 -37.89 14.44
C THR A 14 0.60 -37.03 15.21
N PHE A 15 1.86 -37.03 14.77
CA PHE A 15 2.82 -35.98 15.07
C PHE A 15 2.26 -34.68 14.49
N MET A 16 1.51 -33.92 15.30
CA MET A 16 1.44 -32.47 15.09
C MET A 16 2.84 -31.94 15.37
N VAL A 17 3.64 -31.78 14.33
CA VAL A 17 4.76 -30.86 14.37
C VAL A 17 4.15 -29.49 14.50
N VAL A 18 3.90 -29.07 15.75
CA VAL A 18 3.75 -27.66 16.08
C VAL A 18 5.13 -27.06 15.82
N SER A 19 5.38 -26.69 14.58
CA SER A 19 6.48 -25.78 14.26
C SER A 19 6.20 -24.53 15.08
N ARG A 20 6.88 -24.42 16.22
CA ARG A 20 7.02 -23.15 16.92
C ARG A 20 7.76 -22.26 15.92
N CYS A 21 7.02 -21.52 15.09
CA CYS A 21 7.58 -20.43 14.31
C CYS A 21 8.17 -19.46 15.32
N LYS A 22 9.47 -19.60 15.54
CA LYS A 22 10.26 -18.60 16.24
C LYS A 22 10.16 -17.36 15.37
N ALA A 23 9.68 -16.25 15.94
CA ALA A 23 9.71 -14.97 15.27
C ALA A 23 11.16 -14.72 14.84
N ALA A 24 11.37 -14.43 13.56
CA ALA A 24 12.69 -14.06 13.07
C ALA A 24 13.21 -12.85 13.83
N THR A 25 14.50 -12.88 14.16
CA THR A 25 15.13 -11.68 14.72
C THR A 25 15.54 -10.73 13.59
N THR A 26 15.55 -9.43 13.87
CA THR A 26 16.07 -8.42 12.93
C THR A 26 17.47 -8.80 12.43
N ASP A 27 18.31 -9.37 13.29
CA ASP A 27 19.65 -9.87 12.95
C ASP A 27 19.65 -10.99 11.89
N GLU A 28 18.65 -11.87 11.90
CA GLU A 28 18.53 -12.94 10.89
C GLU A 28 18.15 -12.35 9.53
N ILE A 29 17.24 -11.36 9.51
CA ILE A 29 16.78 -10.67 8.31
C ILE A 29 17.92 -9.84 7.67
N LEU A 30 18.73 -9.18 8.51
CA LEU A 30 19.85 -8.33 8.07
C LEU A 30 20.97 -9.08 7.35
N ARG A 31 21.12 -10.38 7.63
CA ARG A 31 22.15 -11.24 7.01
C ARG A 31 21.82 -11.67 5.59
N VAL A 32 20.55 -11.61 5.22
CA VAL A 32 20.11 -11.93 3.87
C VAL A 32 20.27 -10.67 3.02
N TYR A 33 20.87 -10.81 1.85
CA TYR A 33 20.89 -9.73 0.87
C TYR A 33 19.48 -9.57 0.29
N TRP A 34 18.93 -8.38 0.15
CA TRP A 34 17.53 -8.22 -0.29
C TRP A 34 17.45 -8.02 -1.81
N ASN A 35 17.16 -9.10 -2.55
CA ASN A 35 16.99 -9.09 -4.00
C ASN A 35 16.03 -10.20 -4.47
N LYS A 36 15.68 -10.22 -5.75
CA LYS A 36 14.79 -11.24 -6.33
C LYS A 36 15.22 -12.68 -6.07
N GLN A 37 16.53 -12.96 -6.07
CA GLN A 37 17.06 -14.32 -5.92
C GLN A 37 16.95 -14.84 -4.47
N SER A 38 16.94 -13.93 -3.50
CA SER A 38 16.89 -14.22 -2.06
C SER A 38 15.48 -14.09 -1.47
N LEU A 39 14.48 -13.67 -2.25
CA LEU A 39 13.09 -13.54 -1.78
C LEU A 39 12.57 -14.81 -1.12
N ALA A 40 12.87 -15.99 -1.67
CA ALA A 40 12.46 -17.26 -1.08
C ALA A 40 13.11 -17.54 0.29
N GLU A 41 14.28 -16.96 0.57
CA GLU A 41 14.93 -17.02 1.88
C GLU A 41 14.30 -16.00 2.83
N LEU A 42 14.08 -14.76 2.39
CA LEU A 42 13.37 -13.74 3.15
C LEU A 42 11.96 -14.19 3.54
N GLN A 43 11.24 -14.86 2.64
CA GLN A 43 9.92 -15.43 2.90
C GLN A 43 9.95 -16.62 3.87
N LYS A 44 11.08 -17.29 4.09
CA LYS A 44 11.19 -18.29 5.18
C LYS A 44 11.33 -17.61 6.54
N ILE A 45 11.96 -16.44 6.55
CA ILE A 45 12.23 -15.64 7.76
C ILE A 45 11.00 -14.80 8.12
N ILE A 46 10.30 -14.28 7.11
CA ILE A 46 9.02 -13.56 7.21
C ILE A 46 7.92 -14.38 6.51
N PRO A 47 7.50 -15.51 7.10
CA PRO A 47 6.59 -16.47 6.45
C PRO A 47 5.14 -16.04 6.38
N ASP A 48 4.74 -15.08 7.21
CA ASP A 48 3.36 -14.65 7.32
C ASP A 48 3.25 -13.19 7.78
N GLN A 49 2.02 -12.69 7.79
CA GLN A 49 1.68 -11.33 8.22
C GLN A 49 2.03 -11.06 9.69
N LYS A 50 2.06 -12.09 10.55
CA LYS A 50 2.44 -11.95 11.96
C LYS A 50 3.93 -11.67 12.09
N ALA A 51 4.77 -12.43 11.36
CA ALA A 51 6.20 -12.19 11.30
C ALA A 51 6.52 -10.83 10.64
N ALA A 52 5.80 -10.46 9.57
CA ALA A 52 5.96 -9.16 8.91
C ALA A 52 5.64 -8.01 9.87
N ARG A 53 4.57 -8.15 10.66
CA ARG A 53 4.19 -7.18 11.69
C ARG A 53 5.28 -7.06 12.75
N GLN A 54 5.78 -8.19 13.26
CA GLN A 54 6.86 -8.20 14.25
C GLN A 54 8.12 -7.51 13.72
N PHE A 55 8.46 -7.76 12.45
CA PHE A 55 9.57 -7.09 11.81
C PHE A 55 9.34 -5.57 11.71
N ALA A 56 8.21 -5.14 11.14
CA ALA A 56 7.87 -3.73 11.02
C ALA A 56 7.89 -3.00 12.38
N THR A 57 7.33 -3.62 13.42
CA THR A 57 7.39 -3.09 14.79
C THR A 57 8.83 -3.00 15.31
N ALA A 58 9.65 -4.02 15.09
CA ALA A 58 11.04 -4.00 15.53
C ALA A 58 11.85 -2.88 14.84
N VAL A 59 11.59 -2.63 13.55
CA VAL A 59 12.20 -1.52 12.79
C VAL A 59 11.77 -0.17 13.38
N LEU A 60 10.47 0.05 13.55
CA LEU A 60 9.92 1.29 14.13
C LEU A 60 10.50 1.61 15.52
N MET A 61 10.69 0.58 16.35
CA MET A 61 11.23 0.73 17.71
C MET A 61 12.75 0.91 17.75
N ALA A 62 13.47 0.51 16.70
CA ALA A 62 14.92 0.60 16.61
C ALA A 62 15.41 1.93 16.01
N GLU A 63 14.54 2.67 15.31
CA GLU A 63 14.92 3.97 14.75
C GLU A 63 15.27 4.98 15.85
N PRO A 64 16.44 5.62 15.79
CA PRO A 64 16.74 6.73 16.67
C PRO A 64 15.76 7.85 16.32
N HIS A 65 14.87 8.08 17.26
CA HIS A 65 13.87 9.12 17.32
C HIS A 65 14.49 10.54 17.29
N THR A 66 15.17 10.91 16.20
CA THR A 66 15.98 12.13 16.11
C THR A 66 15.19 13.38 15.74
N ASP A 67 13.88 13.27 15.49
CA ASP A 67 13.02 14.43 15.27
C ASP A 67 11.83 14.42 16.23
N PRO A 68 11.84 15.27 17.29
CA PRO A 68 10.76 15.40 18.26
C PRO A 68 9.39 15.71 17.64
N GLU A 69 9.33 16.22 16.40
CA GLU A 69 8.05 16.50 15.72
C GLU A 69 7.40 15.26 15.07
N ASN A 70 8.14 14.16 14.89
CA ASN A 70 7.66 12.97 14.17
C ASN A 70 7.06 11.87 15.08
N ILE A 71 7.43 11.81 16.35
CA ILE A 71 7.07 10.68 17.24
C ILE A 71 5.77 10.91 18.01
N HIS A 72 5.44 12.15 18.37
CA HIS A 72 4.20 12.43 19.12
C HIS A 72 2.91 12.28 18.29
N LYS A 73 2.99 11.89 17.01
CA LYS A 73 1.83 11.69 16.12
C LYS A 73 1.55 10.24 15.76
N LEU A 74 2.43 9.31 16.13
CA LEU A 74 2.27 7.89 15.85
C LEU A 74 2.02 7.16 17.17
N ASP A 75 0.82 7.39 17.74
CA ASP A 75 0.22 6.51 18.75
C ASP A 75 -0.20 5.21 18.03
N VAL A 76 0.80 4.49 17.51
CA VAL A 76 0.61 3.30 16.67
C VAL A 76 0.26 2.17 17.59
N ASP A 77 -1.04 1.91 17.70
CA ASP A 77 -1.51 0.65 18.21
C ASP A 77 -0.88 -0.45 17.33
N MET A 78 -0.13 -1.38 17.91
CA MET A 78 0.85 -2.19 17.17
C MET A 78 0.22 -3.30 16.29
N GLU A 79 -1.10 -3.29 16.10
CA GLU A 79 -1.87 -4.28 15.33
C GLU A 79 -2.14 -3.89 13.87
N VAL A 80 -1.34 -2.98 13.35
CA VAL A 80 -1.77 -2.07 12.28
C VAL A 80 -1.27 -2.41 10.86
N LEU A 81 -0.45 -3.47 10.71
CA LEU A 81 -0.02 -3.94 9.38
C LEU A 81 -1.18 -4.54 8.59
N VAL A 82 -1.54 -3.88 7.49
CA VAL A 82 -2.63 -4.25 6.57
C VAL A 82 -2.13 -5.21 5.49
N GLU A 83 -1.04 -4.85 4.80
CA GLU A 83 -0.46 -5.59 3.69
C GLU A 83 1.06 -5.39 3.70
N TYR A 84 1.82 -6.34 3.16
CA TYR A 84 3.24 -6.18 2.90
C TYR A 84 3.66 -6.91 1.62
N GLU A 85 4.71 -6.41 0.98
CA GLU A 85 5.41 -7.08 -0.11
C GLU A 85 6.90 -6.70 -0.12
N PHE A 86 7.69 -7.46 -0.87
CA PHE A 86 9.04 -7.08 -1.24
C PHE A 86 9.01 -6.55 -2.67
N VAL A 87 9.51 -5.32 -2.86
CA VAL A 87 9.45 -4.61 -4.15
C VAL A 87 10.76 -3.91 -4.45
N ASP A 88 11.23 -4.03 -5.68
CA ASP A 88 12.28 -3.19 -6.25
C ASP A 88 11.72 -1.80 -6.61
N LEU A 89 11.74 -0.89 -5.63
CA LEU A 89 11.31 0.50 -5.81
C LEU A 89 12.34 1.35 -6.57
N LYS A 90 13.59 0.87 -6.71
CA LYS A 90 14.69 1.59 -7.36
C LYS A 90 14.93 1.16 -8.81
N GLY A 91 14.48 -0.05 -9.18
CA GLY A 91 14.78 -0.69 -10.45
C GLY A 91 16.22 -1.20 -10.56
N ASP A 92 16.92 -1.34 -9.42
CA ASP A 92 18.34 -1.74 -9.35
C ASP A 92 18.53 -3.23 -9.00
N GLY A 93 17.44 -3.98 -8.87
CA GLY A 93 17.40 -5.37 -8.46
C GLY A 93 17.43 -5.59 -6.95
N SER A 94 17.60 -4.53 -6.14
CA SER A 94 17.46 -4.61 -4.69
C SER A 94 16.01 -4.40 -4.26
N GLU A 95 15.53 -5.30 -3.42
CA GLU A 95 14.15 -5.31 -2.95
C GLU A 95 14.03 -4.54 -1.64
N GLN A 96 12.98 -3.76 -1.49
CA GLN A 96 12.60 -3.09 -0.25
C GLN A 96 11.43 -3.86 0.37
N PHE A 97 11.43 -4.02 1.69
CA PHE A 97 10.24 -4.46 2.41
C PHE A 97 9.28 -3.26 2.47
N VAL A 98 8.11 -3.39 1.86
CA VAL A 98 7.09 -2.34 1.83
C VAL A 98 5.85 -2.83 2.54
N CYS A 99 5.28 -2.01 3.42
CA CYS A 99 4.04 -2.36 4.11
C CYS A 99 3.11 -1.17 4.32
N LEU A 100 1.82 -1.47 4.37
CA LEU A 100 0.76 -0.54 4.70
C LEU A 100 0.38 -0.62 6.18
N LEU A 101 0.27 0.56 6.80
CA LEU A 101 -0.04 0.77 8.20
C LEU A 101 -1.31 1.64 8.33
N ASP A 102 -2.34 1.14 8.99
CA ASP A 102 -3.50 1.90 9.49
C ASP A 102 -3.26 2.54 10.86
N ILE A 103 -2.57 3.68 10.89
CA ILE A 103 -2.27 4.39 12.15
C ILE A 103 -3.53 5.02 12.79
N THR A 104 -4.69 4.91 12.13
CA THR A 104 -5.94 5.52 12.59
C THR A 104 -6.86 4.56 13.32
N GLY A 105 -6.59 3.25 13.22
CA GLY A 105 -7.45 2.18 13.76
C GLY A 105 -8.82 2.11 13.08
N ARG A 106 -8.97 2.66 11.86
CA ARG A 106 -10.25 2.73 11.12
C ARG A 106 -10.33 1.72 9.97
N MET A 107 -9.53 0.66 10.03
CA MET A 107 -9.36 -0.37 9.02
C MET A 107 -9.02 0.20 7.63
N ARG A 108 -8.27 1.31 7.59
CA ARG A 108 -7.90 2.00 6.36
C ARG A 108 -6.44 2.39 6.45
N PRO A 109 -5.54 1.79 5.65
CA PRO A 109 -4.14 2.15 5.71
C PRO A 109 -3.99 3.63 5.35
N THR A 110 -3.14 4.34 6.07
CA THR A 110 -2.90 5.78 5.85
C THR A 110 -1.42 6.11 5.73
N LEU A 111 -0.56 5.12 5.99
CA LEU A 111 0.88 5.23 5.98
C LEU A 111 1.46 4.03 5.24
N LEU A 112 2.38 4.30 4.33
CA LEU A 112 3.26 3.31 3.73
C LEU A 112 4.63 3.46 4.36
N MET A 113 5.20 2.34 4.78
CA MET A 113 6.59 2.25 5.23
C MET A 113 7.36 1.40 4.22
N ALA A 114 8.51 1.90 3.78
CA ALA A 114 9.49 1.14 3.02
C ALA A 114 10.77 1.01 3.82
N VAL A 115 11.30 -0.20 3.90
CA VAL A 115 12.56 -0.53 4.58
C VAL A 115 13.54 -1.03 3.52
N GLU A 116 14.75 -0.49 3.54
CA GLU A 116 15.89 -0.93 2.73
C GLU A 116 16.94 -1.54 3.66
N ASN A 117 17.54 -2.65 3.25
CA ASN A 117 18.73 -3.20 3.87
C ASN A 117 19.98 -2.74 3.11
N ASP A 118 20.61 -1.68 3.61
CA ASP A 118 21.87 -1.16 3.09
C ASP A 118 23.05 -1.82 3.83
N HIS A 119 23.48 -2.98 3.35
CA HIS A 119 24.66 -3.70 3.85
C HIS A 119 24.61 -4.01 5.37
N GLY A 120 23.45 -4.41 5.89
CA GLY A 120 23.26 -4.71 7.30
C GLY A 120 22.75 -3.52 8.12
N HIS A 121 22.50 -2.37 7.48
CA HIS A 121 21.87 -1.21 8.09
C HIS A 121 20.49 -0.99 7.50
N LEU A 122 19.47 -0.88 8.36
CA LEU A 122 18.13 -0.56 7.90
C LEU A 122 17.97 0.94 7.68
N LYS A 123 17.46 1.30 6.51
CA LYS A 123 16.96 2.64 6.20
C LYS A 123 15.46 2.56 6.01
N THR A 124 14.75 3.55 6.50
CA THR A 124 13.30 3.60 6.42
C THR A 124 12.83 4.88 5.75
N ALA A 125 11.77 4.74 4.96
CA ALA A 125 11.04 5.85 4.40
C ALA A 125 9.57 5.69 4.71
N TYR A 126 8.92 6.83 4.90
CA TYR A 126 7.50 6.91 5.16
C TYR A 126 6.83 7.76 4.08
N LEU A 127 5.63 7.35 3.71
CA LEU A 127 4.76 8.13 2.83
C LEU A 127 3.36 8.09 3.41
N THR A 128 2.71 9.24 3.55
CA THR A 128 1.32 9.33 3.97
C THR A 128 0.40 9.36 2.76
N GLY A 129 -0.84 8.90 2.91
CA GLY A 129 -1.85 8.84 1.84
C GLY A 129 -2.36 10.20 1.36
N GLY A 130 -1.55 11.26 1.42
CA GLY A 130 -1.87 12.65 1.06
C GLY A 130 -2.56 13.46 2.16
N GLU A 131 -2.75 14.75 1.91
CA GLU A 131 -3.48 15.65 2.80
C GLU A 131 -4.99 15.33 2.80
N GLY A 132 -5.64 15.46 3.97
CA GLY A 132 -7.09 15.26 4.12
C GLY A 132 -7.54 13.87 4.59
N ALA A 133 -6.62 13.04 5.09
CA ALA A 133 -6.90 11.69 5.61
C ALA A 133 -7.58 10.78 4.57
N TYR A 134 -7.23 10.92 3.30
CA TYR A 134 -7.58 9.91 2.30
C TYR A 134 -6.77 8.64 2.62
N GLY A 135 -7.44 7.50 2.59
CA GLY A 135 -6.74 6.22 2.81
C GLY A 135 -5.82 5.92 1.65
N MET A 136 -4.75 5.19 1.91
CA MET A 136 -4.05 4.46 0.87
C MET A 136 -4.92 3.31 0.36
N GLY A 137 -4.76 2.99 -0.91
CA GLY A 137 -5.27 1.73 -1.46
C GLY A 137 -4.46 0.53 -0.98
N TYR A 138 -4.61 -0.60 -1.67
CA TYR A 138 -3.76 -1.79 -1.49
C TYR A 138 -2.42 -1.62 -2.23
N LEU A 139 -1.37 -2.32 -1.82
CA LEU A 139 -0.02 -2.25 -2.41
C LEU A 139 -0.08 -2.54 -3.91
N SER A 140 -0.77 -3.62 -4.32
CA SER A 140 -1.00 -3.95 -5.73
C SER A 140 -1.70 -2.85 -6.56
N GLY A 141 -2.46 -1.96 -5.90
CA GLY A 141 -3.14 -0.85 -6.54
C GLY A 141 -2.26 0.40 -6.66
N ILE A 142 -1.39 0.64 -5.68
CA ILE A 142 -0.61 1.88 -5.55
C ILE A 142 0.84 1.75 -6.01
N ILE A 143 1.42 0.55 -6.02
CA ILE A 143 2.80 0.29 -6.46
C ILE A 143 2.77 -0.17 -7.91
N ARG A 144 3.39 0.61 -8.81
CA ARG A 144 3.35 0.34 -10.25
C ARG A 144 4.63 0.77 -10.95
N ASP A 145 5.10 -0.04 -11.89
CA ASP A 145 6.09 0.37 -12.88
C ASP A 145 5.39 1.17 -13.99
N ILE A 146 5.28 2.49 -13.79
CA ILE A 146 4.51 3.37 -14.69
C ILE A 146 5.25 3.59 -16.01
N LYS A 147 6.59 3.58 -15.98
CA LYS A 147 7.44 3.80 -17.16
C LYS A 147 7.87 2.52 -17.87
N HIS A 148 7.52 1.36 -17.35
CA HIS A 148 7.95 0.03 -17.83
C HIS A 148 9.47 -0.11 -17.89
N ASN A 149 10.17 0.43 -16.90
CA ASN A 149 11.64 0.43 -16.84
C ASN A 149 12.19 -0.43 -15.68
N GLY A 150 11.33 -1.17 -14.99
CA GLY A 150 11.69 -2.03 -13.85
C GLY A 150 11.72 -1.32 -12.51
N ARG A 151 11.62 0.02 -12.47
CA ARG A 151 11.46 0.80 -11.24
C ARG A 151 9.98 0.91 -10.90
N ASN A 152 9.62 0.68 -9.65
CA ASN A 152 8.24 0.85 -9.18
C ASN A 152 8.05 2.20 -8.49
N GLU A 153 7.00 2.90 -8.89
CA GLU A 153 6.54 4.14 -8.27
C GLU A 153 5.33 3.91 -7.36
N VAL A 154 5.12 4.83 -6.40
CA VAL A 154 4.02 4.76 -5.43
C VAL A 154 3.01 5.88 -5.68
N LEU A 155 1.77 5.49 -5.97
CA LEU A 155 0.63 6.38 -6.13
C LEU A 155 0.04 6.76 -4.77
N THR A 156 -0.05 8.06 -4.50
CA THR A 156 -0.84 8.62 -3.39
C THR A 156 -1.93 9.52 -3.93
N VAL A 157 -2.86 9.95 -3.06
CA VAL A 157 -3.99 10.77 -3.46
C VAL A 157 -4.13 11.96 -2.52
N GLU A 158 -4.25 13.17 -3.08
CA GLU A 158 -4.57 14.38 -2.34
C GLU A 158 -6.07 14.67 -2.46
N ALA A 159 -6.74 14.88 -1.33
CA ALA A 159 -8.14 15.30 -1.37
C ALA A 159 -8.25 16.75 -1.87
N LEU A 160 -8.96 16.96 -2.98
CA LEU A 160 -9.19 18.29 -3.56
C LEU A 160 -10.31 19.06 -2.84
N GLY A 161 -10.85 18.53 -1.75
CA GLY A 161 -11.95 19.12 -0.99
C GLY A 161 -12.08 18.49 0.39
N PRO A 162 -13.01 18.98 1.23
CA PRO A 162 -13.24 18.39 2.54
C PRO A 162 -13.64 16.91 2.39
N PHE A 163 -13.05 16.05 3.21
CA PHE A 163 -13.39 14.63 3.23
C PHE A 163 -14.82 14.44 3.73
N GLY A 164 -15.71 14.04 2.83
CA GLY A 164 -17.14 13.87 3.12
C GLY A 164 -17.49 12.51 3.76
N GLY A 165 -16.49 11.64 4.00
CA GLY A 165 -16.74 10.25 4.38
C GLY A 165 -17.33 9.43 3.23
N ALA A 166 -17.92 8.28 3.56
CA ALA A 166 -18.58 7.40 2.58
C ALA A 166 -19.84 8.02 1.95
N ALA A 167 -20.33 9.14 2.49
CA ALA A 167 -21.57 9.77 2.04
C ALA A 167 -21.38 10.66 0.79
N PHE A 168 -20.17 11.12 0.49
CA PHE A 168 -19.93 12.01 -0.66
C PHE A 168 -18.65 11.65 -1.40
N PRO A 169 -18.68 11.59 -2.75
CA PRO A 169 -17.46 11.38 -3.54
C PRO A 169 -16.52 12.55 -3.28
N THR A 170 -15.45 12.28 -2.56
CA THR A 170 -14.42 13.28 -2.27
C THR A 170 -13.50 13.35 -3.49
N PRO A 171 -13.49 14.46 -4.25
CA PRO A 171 -12.62 14.58 -5.41
C PRO A 171 -11.16 14.52 -4.98
N TYR A 172 -10.31 13.88 -5.77
CA TYR A 172 -8.91 13.69 -5.45
C TYR A 172 -7.98 13.89 -6.65
N LEU A 173 -6.72 14.17 -6.36
CA LEU A 173 -5.64 14.18 -7.35
C LEU A 173 -4.63 13.10 -7.00
N GLU A 174 -4.29 12.24 -7.97
CA GLU A 174 -3.22 11.26 -7.80
C GLU A 174 -1.85 11.89 -7.94
N HIS A 175 -0.94 11.55 -7.04
CA HIS A 175 0.46 11.92 -7.06
C HIS A 175 1.34 10.69 -7.23
N ILE A 176 2.41 10.84 -8.02
CA ILE A 176 3.40 9.80 -8.24
C ILE A 176 4.62 10.11 -7.38
N ASN A 177 4.98 9.17 -6.51
CA ASN A 177 6.13 9.29 -5.63
C ASN A 177 7.19 8.27 -6.02
N VAL A 178 8.43 8.72 -6.14
CA VAL A 178 9.60 7.89 -6.43
C VAL A 178 10.37 7.66 -5.13
N TYR A 179 10.82 6.42 -4.91
CA TYR A 179 11.76 6.11 -3.84
C TYR A 179 13.18 6.45 -4.29
N GLN A 180 13.79 7.44 -3.64
CA GLN A 180 15.14 7.91 -3.95
C GLN A 180 15.87 8.27 -2.66
N ASP A 181 17.13 7.80 -2.55
CA ASP A 181 18.04 8.13 -1.44
C ASP A 181 17.42 7.90 -0.04
N GLY A 182 16.66 6.79 0.09
CA GLY A 182 16.00 6.39 1.34
C GLY A 182 14.75 7.21 1.68
N LYS A 183 14.14 7.92 0.71
CA LYS A 183 12.95 8.75 0.93
C LYS A 183 11.97 8.65 -0.24
N PHE A 184 10.70 8.95 0.00
CA PHE A 184 9.73 9.17 -1.05
C PHE A 184 9.72 10.64 -1.48
N VAL A 185 9.84 10.88 -2.77
CA VAL A 185 9.82 12.21 -3.38
C VAL A 185 8.68 12.27 -4.39
N GLN A 186 7.78 13.25 -4.26
CA GLN A 186 6.73 13.48 -5.23
C GLN A 186 7.36 13.95 -6.56
N SER A 187 7.08 13.23 -7.64
CA SER A 187 7.76 13.35 -8.93
C SER A 187 6.78 13.53 -10.09
N ASP A 188 5.57 14.05 -9.88
CA ASP A 188 4.51 14.17 -10.89
C ASP A 188 5.00 14.74 -12.25
N ARG A 189 5.95 15.67 -12.21
CA ARG A 189 6.58 16.30 -13.38
C ARG A 189 7.29 15.32 -14.30
N GLU A 190 7.88 14.27 -13.76
CA GLU A 190 8.53 13.24 -14.55
C GLU A 190 7.54 12.31 -15.27
N PHE A 191 6.26 12.39 -14.93
CA PHE A 191 5.21 11.46 -15.38
C PHE A 191 4.03 12.18 -16.05
N LEU A 192 4.25 13.37 -16.62
CA LEU A 192 3.19 14.11 -17.34
C LEU A 192 2.52 13.29 -18.44
N ASP A 193 3.26 12.37 -19.09
CA ASP A 193 2.68 11.49 -20.11
C ASP A 193 1.70 10.46 -19.51
N TYR A 194 1.94 9.95 -18.31
CA TYR A 194 0.96 9.11 -17.60
C TYR A 194 -0.32 9.91 -17.32
N TYR A 195 -0.19 11.14 -16.81
CA TYR A 195 -1.35 11.98 -16.55
C TYR A 195 -2.13 12.32 -17.83
N ARG A 196 -1.42 12.59 -18.93
CA ARG A 196 -2.01 12.95 -20.22
C ARG A 196 -2.70 11.78 -20.90
N ASN A 197 -2.08 10.60 -20.87
CA ASN A 197 -2.47 9.47 -21.72
C ASN A 197 -3.25 8.38 -20.97
N VAL A 198 -3.18 8.36 -19.64
CA VAL A 198 -3.85 7.35 -18.80
C VAL A 198 -4.83 8.01 -17.85
N SER A 199 -4.32 8.87 -16.94
CA SER A 199 -5.15 9.40 -15.86
C SER A 199 -6.29 10.28 -16.37
N LEU A 200 -5.99 11.33 -17.15
CA LEU A 200 -6.99 12.27 -17.65
C LEU A 200 -8.04 11.63 -18.59
N PRO A 201 -7.67 10.76 -19.56
CA PRO A 201 -8.65 10.04 -20.37
C PRO A 201 -9.61 9.21 -19.52
N GLN A 202 -9.09 8.45 -18.54
CA GLN A 202 -9.93 7.64 -17.65
C GLN A 202 -10.97 8.48 -16.91
N ARG A 203 -10.58 9.62 -16.30
CA ARG A 203 -11.55 10.48 -15.58
C ARG A 203 -12.57 11.11 -16.53
N SER A 204 -12.17 11.36 -17.78
CA SER A 204 -13.06 11.91 -18.80
C SER A 204 -14.09 10.89 -19.26
N GLU A 205 -13.71 9.63 -19.39
CA GLU A 205 -14.60 8.49 -19.66
C GLU A 205 -15.58 8.29 -18.49
N GLU A 206 -15.09 8.25 -17.25
CA GLU A 206 -15.94 8.15 -16.05
C GLU A 206 -16.97 9.30 -15.96
N LEU A 207 -16.57 10.53 -16.29
CA LEU A 207 -17.50 11.67 -16.35
C LEU A 207 -18.53 11.52 -17.48
N SER A 208 -18.09 11.05 -18.65
CA SER A 208 -18.99 10.79 -19.79
C SER A 208 -20.02 9.73 -19.42
N ASP A 209 -19.60 8.65 -18.78
CA ASP A 209 -20.47 7.56 -18.34
C ASP A 209 -21.50 8.02 -17.33
N LEU A 210 -21.10 8.84 -16.35
CA LEU A 210 -22.05 9.52 -15.48
C LEU A 210 -23.06 10.27 -16.36
N LEU A 211 -22.62 11.28 -17.10
CA LEU A 211 -23.51 12.16 -17.88
C LEU A 211 -24.49 11.42 -18.82
N GLN A 212 -24.11 10.25 -19.37
CA GLN A 212 -24.97 9.44 -20.24
C GLN A 212 -26.06 8.67 -19.49
N HIS A 213 -25.76 8.13 -18.31
CA HIS A 213 -26.70 7.25 -17.60
C HIS A 213 -27.69 8.02 -16.72
N GLY A 214 -27.29 9.20 -16.21
CA GLY A 214 -28.14 9.97 -15.32
C GLY A 214 -28.40 9.26 -13.97
N PRO A 215 -29.11 9.91 -13.03
CA PRO A 215 -29.62 9.21 -11.86
C PRO A 215 -30.73 8.22 -12.28
N PRO A 216 -30.95 7.12 -11.53
CA PRO A 216 -32.07 6.21 -11.77
C PRO A 216 -33.41 6.95 -11.93
N PRO A 217 -34.34 6.49 -12.78
CA PRO A 217 -35.62 7.17 -13.01
C PRO A 217 -36.45 7.39 -11.73
N ASP A 218 -36.38 6.43 -10.81
CA ASP A 218 -37.04 6.40 -9.51
C ASP A 218 -36.23 7.06 -8.38
N ALA A 219 -35.06 7.63 -8.70
CA ALA A 219 -34.18 8.24 -7.71
C ALA A 219 -34.87 9.38 -6.94
N GLY A 220 -34.77 9.32 -5.62
CA GLY A 220 -35.24 10.36 -4.71
C GLY A 220 -34.41 11.65 -4.80
N PRO A 221 -34.85 12.74 -4.12
CA PRO A 221 -34.12 14.01 -4.14
C PRO A 221 -32.67 13.91 -3.65
N GLU A 222 -32.40 13.08 -2.63
CA GLU A 222 -31.07 12.86 -2.07
C GLU A 222 -30.15 12.15 -3.07
N GLU A 223 -30.61 11.05 -3.68
CA GLU A 223 -29.85 10.30 -4.67
C GLU A 223 -29.52 11.15 -5.91
N ARG A 224 -30.43 12.02 -6.33
CA ARG A 224 -30.18 12.99 -7.42
C ARG A 224 -29.11 14.01 -7.04
N GLU A 225 -29.09 14.44 -5.79
CA GLU A 225 -28.08 15.38 -5.27
C GLU A 225 -26.71 14.70 -5.16
N ASP A 226 -26.64 13.46 -4.70
CA ASP A 226 -25.38 12.70 -4.63
C ASP A 226 -24.83 12.40 -6.02
N TYR A 227 -25.71 12.10 -6.96
CA TYR A 227 -25.36 11.98 -8.36
C TYR A 227 -24.79 13.30 -8.94
N ARG A 228 -25.41 14.44 -8.63
CA ARG A 228 -24.92 15.77 -9.02
C ARG A 228 -23.52 16.04 -8.44
N LYS A 229 -23.31 15.75 -7.15
CA LYS A 229 -22.00 15.87 -6.48
C LYS A 229 -20.95 14.97 -7.10
N SER A 230 -21.32 13.77 -7.57
CA SER A 230 -20.41 12.85 -8.28
C SER A 230 -19.89 13.47 -9.58
N ILE A 231 -20.77 14.11 -10.35
CA ILE A 231 -20.39 14.86 -11.56
C ILE A 231 -19.45 16.03 -11.19
N GLU A 232 -19.79 16.82 -10.17
CA GLU A 232 -18.96 17.95 -9.73
C GLU A 232 -17.58 17.52 -9.26
N ALA A 233 -17.51 16.41 -8.51
CA ALA A 233 -16.25 15.83 -8.06
C ALA A 233 -15.38 15.45 -9.26
N LYS A 234 -15.92 14.70 -10.23
CA LYS A 234 -15.17 14.32 -11.44
C LYS A 234 -14.73 15.50 -12.29
N GLN A 235 -15.57 16.53 -12.43
CA GLN A 235 -15.17 17.77 -13.09
C GLN A 235 -14.00 18.45 -12.38
N LYS A 236 -13.97 18.43 -11.04
CA LYS A 236 -12.87 18.99 -10.25
C LYS A 236 -11.57 18.20 -10.42
N GLU A 237 -11.63 16.88 -10.43
CA GLU A 237 -10.48 16.01 -10.71
C GLU A 237 -9.88 16.31 -12.09
N ILE A 238 -10.72 16.38 -13.13
CA ILE A 238 -10.30 16.73 -14.50
C ILE A 238 -9.67 18.12 -14.54
N ALA A 239 -10.24 19.10 -13.86
CA ALA A 239 -9.71 20.46 -13.80
C ALA A 239 -8.32 20.50 -13.13
N ALA A 240 -8.14 19.76 -12.04
CA ALA A 240 -6.85 19.64 -11.35
C ALA A 240 -5.78 18.98 -12.23
N LEU A 241 -6.12 17.88 -12.92
CA LEU A 241 -5.23 17.22 -13.89
C LEU A 241 -4.84 18.15 -15.04
N ARG A 242 -5.79 18.91 -15.59
CA ARG A 242 -5.48 19.90 -16.64
C ARG A 242 -4.55 21.00 -16.14
N LYS A 243 -4.72 21.47 -14.90
CA LYS A 243 -3.83 22.45 -14.26
C LYS A 243 -2.42 21.90 -14.05
N LEU A 244 -2.30 20.64 -13.61
CA LEU A 244 -1.01 19.96 -13.47
C LEU A 244 -0.28 19.91 -14.83
N LEU A 245 -1.00 19.54 -15.89
CA LEU A 245 -0.48 19.44 -17.25
C LEU A 245 -0.16 20.80 -17.91
N SER A 246 -0.85 21.89 -17.53
CA SER A 246 -0.68 23.20 -18.16
C SER A 246 0.51 24.00 -17.64
N ASN A 247 1.01 23.67 -16.45
CA ASN A 247 2.09 24.41 -15.79
C ASN A 247 3.36 23.54 -15.72
N PRO A 248 3.95 23.05 -16.82
CA PRO A 248 5.03 22.06 -16.81
C PRO A 248 6.22 22.45 -15.91
#